data_AF-A0A395X9H2-F1
#
_entry.id   AF-A0A395X9H2-F1
#
_cell.length_a   1.000
_cell.length_b   1.000
_cell.length_c   1.000
_cell.angle_alpha   90.00
_cell.angle_beta   90.00
_cell.angle_gamma   90.00
#
_symmetry.space_group_name_H-M   'P 1'
#
loop_
_entity.id
_entity.type
_entity.pdbx_description
1 polymer ?
#
loop_
_entity_poly.entity_id
_entity_poly.type
_entity_poly.pdbx_seq_one_letter_code
_entity_poly.pdbx_strand_id
1 'polypeptide(L)'
;MKFSGRIKDVNSDFEFLEQSISDDEAQQYYVDWMAKYRKYFRDGSEIKTIIMANRSIRARREIITSAILFEESKVARENGCISATYFLTYYSLFHAMWSVLFLNSDLNNSISEITHQKLKNLFCDYYTRNNFFDMDMKDYITKHKDMREFFSYNVPFNMIGDAIDFDLIEQIVLKCFQLANLHNSMLAKCSGFLNVTEENIPWIKTYFAVFNGRTRENGKMLEDPSEEHQLIEMLKYGIKIENYEIELSNDWDEMGYAYYLDGKFDEVAVDRVKSNALNLVYKAIRY
;
A
#
# COMPACT_ATOMS: atom_id res chain seq x y z
N MET A 1 2.67 5.25 -26.38
CA MET A 1 3.23 4.30 -25.39
C MET A 1 2.52 4.57 -24.08
N LYS A 2 2.03 3.58 -23.34
CA LYS A 2 1.51 3.80 -21.98
C LYS A 2 2.64 3.63 -20.93
N PHE A 3 2.37 3.38 -19.66
CA PHE A 3 3.38 3.49 -18.59
C PHE A 3 4.53 2.48 -18.72
N SER A 4 4.26 1.24 -19.13
CA SER A 4 5.28 0.18 -19.30
C SER A 4 6.44 0.62 -20.23
N GLY A 5 6.11 1.31 -21.32
CA GLY A 5 7.10 1.87 -22.24
C GLY A 5 7.92 3.05 -21.69
N ARG A 6 7.49 3.67 -20.59
CA ARG A 6 8.15 4.83 -19.95
C ARG A 6 9.07 4.44 -18.81
N ILE A 7 8.87 3.26 -18.23
CA ILE A 7 9.66 2.77 -17.11
C ILE A 7 10.48 1.55 -17.55
N LYS A 8 11.46 1.81 -18.43
CA LYS A 8 12.29 0.78 -19.10
C LYS A 8 13.03 -0.24 -18.20
N ASP A 9 13.03 -0.04 -16.89
CA ASP A 9 13.79 -0.84 -15.92
C ASP A 9 12.85 -1.51 -14.88
N VAL A 10 11.55 -1.57 -15.18
CA VAL A 10 10.49 -2.14 -14.35
C VAL A 10 9.76 -3.17 -15.19
N ASN A 11 9.70 -4.40 -14.70
CA ASN A 11 9.05 -5.53 -15.34
C ASN A 11 7.61 -5.68 -14.83
N SER A 12 6.80 -4.67 -15.13
CA SER A 12 5.38 -4.58 -14.76
C SER A 12 4.57 -3.98 -15.90
N ASP A 13 3.49 -4.66 -16.27
CA ASP A 13 2.46 -4.12 -17.15
C ASP A 13 1.43 -3.36 -16.28
N PHE A 14 1.26 -2.07 -16.56
CA PHE A 14 0.31 -1.21 -15.83
C PHE A 14 -1.12 -1.36 -16.38
N GLU A 15 -1.51 -2.57 -16.80
CA GLU A 15 -2.72 -2.80 -17.61
C GLU A 15 -4.02 -2.26 -16.99
N PHE A 16 -4.23 -2.43 -15.68
CA PHE A 16 -5.45 -2.01 -15.01
C PHE A 16 -5.56 -0.48 -14.95
N LEU A 17 -4.45 0.23 -14.74
CA LEU A 17 -4.42 1.68 -14.86
C LEU A 17 -4.65 2.13 -16.30
N GLU A 18 -4.03 1.43 -17.24
CA GLU A 18 -4.01 1.77 -18.64
C GLU A 18 -5.37 1.60 -19.33
N GLN A 19 -6.24 0.74 -18.80
CA GLN A 19 -7.60 0.54 -19.32
C GLN A 19 -8.45 1.81 -19.36
N SER A 20 -8.25 2.74 -18.41
CA SER A 20 -9.12 3.92 -18.23
C SER A 20 -8.47 5.25 -18.65
N ILE A 21 -7.24 5.22 -19.20
CA ILE A 21 -6.48 6.43 -19.53
C ILE A 21 -5.90 6.40 -20.95
N SER A 22 -5.90 7.56 -21.62
CA SER A 22 -5.24 7.74 -22.92
C SER A 22 -3.72 7.86 -22.81
N ASP A 23 -3.01 7.67 -23.93
CA ASP A 23 -1.54 7.80 -23.99
C ASP A 23 -1.04 9.20 -23.58
N ASP A 24 -1.79 10.24 -23.94
CA ASP A 24 -1.45 11.64 -23.65
C ASP A 24 -1.68 11.98 -22.18
N GLU A 25 -2.79 11.52 -21.59
CA GLU A 25 -3.04 11.67 -20.15
C GLU A 25 -2.00 10.89 -19.32
N ALA A 26 -1.65 9.67 -19.74
CA ALA A 26 -0.60 8.89 -19.08
C ALA A 26 0.78 9.57 -19.19
N GLN A 27 1.09 10.18 -20.35
CA GLN A 27 2.31 10.98 -20.53
C GLN A 27 2.33 12.16 -19.57
N GLN A 28 1.25 12.94 -19.54
CA GLN A 28 1.15 14.14 -18.74
C GLN A 28 1.29 13.80 -17.25
N TYR A 29 0.56 12.78 -16.80
CA TYR A 29 0.64 12.27 -15.44
C TYR A 29 2.07 11.89 -15.04
N TYR A 30 2.75 11.10 -15.88
CA TYR A 30 4.14 10.69 -15.62
C TYR A 30 5.09 11.89 -15.53
N VAL A 31 4.99 12.84 -16.47
CA VAL A 31 5.84 14.04 -16.49
C VAL A 31 5.64 14.89 -15.24
N ASP A 32 4.40 15.11 -14.84
CA ASP A 32 4.06 15.94 -13.68
C ASP A 32 4.59 15.33 -12.38
N TRP A 33 4.38 14.03 -12.19
CA TRP A 33 4.88 13.35 -10.99
C TRP A 33 6.39 13.20 -10.95
N MET A 34 7.04 12.89 -12.08
CA MET A 34 8.50 12.90 -12.16
C MET A 34 9.09 14.27 -11.84
N ALA A 35 8.46 15.36 -12.30
CA ALA A 35 8.88 16.71 -11.97
C ALA A 35 8.77 16.99 -10.46
N LYS A 36 7.67 16.56 -9.83
CA LYS A 36 7.48 16.65 -8.37
C LYS A 36 8.55 15.90 -7.59
N TYR A 37 8.82 14.64 -7.95
CA TYR A 37 9.83 13.83 -7.26
C TYR A 37 11.25 14.36 -7.45
N ARG A 38 11.62 14.77 -8.68
CA ARG A 38 12.92 15.43 -8.93
C ARG A 38 13.07 16.71 -8.12
N LYS A 39 12.00 17.50 -7.97
CA LYS A 39 11.99 18.70 -7.12
C LYS A 39 12.13 18.32 -5.64
N TYR A 40 11.44 17.27 -5.19
CA TYR A 40 11.51 16.78 -3.82
C TYR A 40 12.96 16.46 -3.44
N PHE A 41 13.69 15.70 -4.25
CA PHE A 41 15.07 15.27 -3.94
C PHE A 41 16.18 16.29 -4.23
N ARG A 42 15.88 17.48 -4.78
CA ARG A 42 16.91 18.48 -5.16
C ARG A 42 17.70 19.03 -3.97
N ASP A 43 17.03 19.28 -2.84
CA ASP A 43 17.62 19.89 -1.64
C ASP A 43 17.42 18.97 -0.42
N GLY A 44 18.43 18.78 0.43
CA GLY A 44 18.31 17.94 1.63
C GLY A 44 18.00 16.47 1.30
N SER A 45 18.67 15.94 0.27
CA SER A 45 18.37 14.64 -0.33
C SER A 45 18.44 13.49 0.67
N GLU A 46 19.35 13.53 1.65
CA GLU A 46 19.54 12.41 2.59
C GLU A 46 18.31 12.17 3.48
N ILE A 47 17.88 13.19 4.25
CA ILE A 47 16.70 13.07 5.13
C ILE A 47 15.46 12.73 4.31
N LYS A 48 15.31 13.33 3.13
CA LYS A 48 14.19 13.05 2.23
C LYS A 48 14.23 11.62 1.68
N THR A 49 15.41 11.08 1.40
CA THR A 49 15.60 9.67 1.01
C THR A 49 15.23 8.75 2.16
N ILE A 50 15.64 9.06 3.39
CA ILE A 50 15.25 8.31 4.59
C ILE A 50 13.73 8.29 4.75
N ILE A 51 13.07 9.46 4.68
CA ILE A 51 11.62 9.58 4.81
C ILE A 51 10.91 8.75 3.75
N MET A 52 11.30 8.92 2.48
CA MET A 52 10.59 8.31 1.38
C MET A 52 10.86 6.80 1.25
N ALA A 53 12.05 6.33 1.62
CA ALA A 53 12.34 4.90 1.73
C ALA A 53 11.47 4.24 2.82
N ASN A 54 11.34 4.87 4.00
CA ASN A 54 10.46 4.36 5.04
C ASN A 54 8.98 4.34 4.63
N ARG A 55 8.53 5.37 3.89
CA ARG A 55 7.18 5.42 3.32
C ARG A 55 6.96 4.37 2.22
N SER A 56 7.99 4.07 1.42
CA SER A 56 7.94 3.01 0.40
C SER A 56 7.78 1.62 1.04
N ILE A 57 8.57 1.32 2.08
CA ILE A 57 8.39 0.10 2.89
C ILE A 57 6.97 0.03 3.46
N ARG A 58 6.47 1.12 4.03
CA ARG A 58 5.11 1.18 4.56
C ARG A 58 4.08 0.92 3.47
N ALA A 59 4.18 1.60 2.34
CA ALA A 59 3.27 1.44 1.21
C ALA A 59 3.22 -0.01 0.69
N ARG A 60 4.37 -0.71 0.65
CA ARG A 60 4.43 -2.13 0.27
C ARG A 60 3.68 -3.02 1.25
N ARG A 61 3.83 -2.79 2.55
CA ARG A 61 3.06 -3.51 3.59
C ARG A 61 1.56 -3.22 3.53
N GLU A 62 1.17 -2.01 3.13
CA GLU A 62 -0.23 -1.64 2.91
C GLU A 62 -0.83 -2.40 1.72
N ILE A 63 -0.06 -2.64 0.65
CA ILE A 63 -0.46 -3.51 -0.48
C ILE A 63 -0.75 -4.92 0.02
N ILE A 64 0.20 -5.52 0.75
CA ILE A 64 0.07 -6.89 1.26
C ILE A 64 -1.12 -6.99 2.24
N THR A 65 -1.24 -6.04 3.17
CA THR A 65 -2.37 -5.99 4.11
C THR A 65 -3.71 -5.88 3.39
N SER A 66 -3.80 -5.02 2.39
CA SER A 66 -5.01 -4.85 1.58
C SER A 66 -5.40 -6.15 0.86
N ALA A 67 -4.43 -6.87 0.30
CA ALA A 67 -4.65 -8.12 -0.42
C ALA A 67 -5.12 -9.24 0.52
N ILE A 68 -4.50 -9.38 1.70
CA ILE A 68 -4.91 -10.34 2.72
C ILE A 68 -6.35 -10.07 3.15
N LEU A 69 -6.68 -8.83 3.52
CA LEU A 69 -8.03 -8.46 3.95
C LEU A 69 -9.08 -8.66 2.85
N PHE A 70 -8.71 -8.47 1.58
CA PHE A 70 -9.59 -8.74 0.46
C PHE A 70 -9.93 -10.23 0.36
N GLU A 71 -8.93 -11.11 0.41
CA GLU A 71 -9.15 -12.55 0.33
C GLU A 71 -9.87 -13.10 1.58
N GLU A 72 -9.55 -12.58 2.77
CA GLU A 72 -10.29 -12.88 4.00
C GLU A 72 -11.75 -12.45 3.89
N SER A 73 -12.05 -11.33 3.23
CA SER A 73 -13.43 -10.87 3.05
C SER A 73 -14.26 -11.81 2.17
N LYS A 74 -13.64 -12.42 1.14
CA LYS A 74 -14.29 -13.46 0.32
C LYS A 74 -14.60 -14.69 1.17
N VAL A 75 -13.65 -15.16 1.98
CA VAL A 75 -13.86 -16.29 2.90
C VAL A 75 -14.94 -15.98 3.95
N ALA A 76 -14.94 -14.77 4.51
CA ALA A 76 -15.97 -14.34 5.44
C ALA A 76 -17.36 -14.35 4.79
N ARG A 77 -17.46 -13.93 3.52
CA ARG A 77 -18.72 -13.96 2.76
C ARG A 77 -19.23 -15.37 2.54
N GLU A 78 -18.35 -16.29 2.14
CA GLU A 78 -18.66 -17.71 1.91
C GLU A 78 -19.19 -18.39 3.18
N ASN A 79 -18.65 -18.02 4.34
CA ASN A 79 -19.05 -18.57 5.64
C ASN A 79 -20.25 -17.83 6.27
N GLY A 80 -20.87 -16.88 5.56
CA GLY A 80 -22.03 -16.12 6.07
C GLY A 80 -21.67 -15.11 7.17
N CYS A 81 -20.39 -14.77 7.36
CA CYS A 81 -19.93 -13.79 8.32
C CYS A 81 -20.11 -12.35 7.76
N ILE A 82 -21.35 -11.87 7.67
CA ILE A 82 -21.70 -10.61 6.99
C ILE A 82 -20.99 -9.39 7.60
N SER A 83 -20.98 -9.25 8.93
CA SER A 83 -20.32 -8.12 9.60
C SER A 83 -18.82 -8.07 9.29
N ALA A 84 -18.15 -9.23 9.39
CA ALA A 84 -16.74 -9.35 9.02
C ALA A 84 -16.51 -9.06 7.54
N THR A 85 -17.43 -9.45 6.65
CA THR A 85 -17.31 -9.17 5.21
C THR A 85 -17.22 -7.67 4.92
N TYR A 86 -18.16 -6.86 5.44
CA TYR A 86 -18.13 -5.40 5.25
C TYR A 86 -16.92 -4.74 5.92
N PHE A 87 -16.54 -5.24 7.10
CA PHE A 87 -15.35 -4.77 7.80
C PHE A 87 -14.09 -4.95 6.96
N LEU A 88 -13.81 -6.19 6.57
CA LEU A 88 -12.60 -6.57 5.84
C LEU A 88 -12.56 -5.91 4.45
N THR A 89 -13.69 -5.85 3.75
CA THR A 89 -13.81 -5.18 2.45
C THR A 89 -13.46 -3.70 2.51
N TYR A 90 -14.05 -2.97 3.47
CA TYR A 90 -13.74 -1.55 3.64
C TYR A 90 -12.27 -1.32 3.98
N TYR A 91 -11.70 -2.12 4.88
CA TYR A 91 -10.29 -1.98 5.25
C TYR A 91 -9.35 -2.38 4.12
N SER A 92 -9.69 -3.37 3.29
CA SER A 92 -8.94 -3.67 2.07
C SER A 92 -8.82 -2.44 1.16
N LEU A 93 -9.93 -1.76 0.85
CA LEU A 93 -9.93 -0.51 0.07
C LEU A 93 -9.11 0.60 0.77
N PHE A 94 -9.22 0.68 2.09
CA PHE A 94 -8.52 1.68 2.88
C PHE A 94 -7.00 1.52 2.82
N HIS A 95 -6.50 0.30 3.00
CA HIS A 95 -5.09 -0.05 2.90
C HIS A 95 -4.58 0.10 1.45
N ALA A 96 -5.40 -0.21 0.43
CA ALA A 96 -5.06 0.04 -0.96
C ALA A 96 -4.81 1.54 -1.23
N MET A 97 -5.67 2.43 -0.75
CA MET A 97 -5.48 3.89 -0.88
C MET A 97 -4.25 4.40 -0.11
N TRP A 98 -4.00 3.86 1.08
CA TRP A 98 -2.82 4.19 1.87
C TRP A 98 -1.52 3.91 1.12
N SER A 99 -1.44 2.76 0.44
CA SER A 99 -0.25 2.38 -0.31
C SER A 99 0.19 3.46 -1.31
N VAL A 100 -0.76 4.12 -1.96
CA VAL A 100 -0.48 5.20 -2.92
C VAL A 100 -0.16 6.53 -2.21
N LEU A 101 -0.90 6.84 -1.14
CA LEU A 101 -0.77 8.11 -0.43
C LEU A 101 0.57 8.25 0.30
N PHE A 102 1.12 7.17 0.85
CA PHE A 102 2.45 7.20 1.48
C PHE A 102 3.54 7.66 0.51
N LEU A 103 3.41 7.36 -0.78
CA LEU A 103 4.37 7.72 -1.82
C LEU A 103 4.21 9.16 -2.35
N ASN A 104 3.24 9.92 -1.85
CA ASN A 104 2.99 11.29 -2.29
C ASN A 104 3.98 12.27 -1.63
N SER A 105 4.84 12.89 -2.44
CA SER A 105 5.85 13.85 -1.98
C SER A 105 5.28 15.19 -1.51
N ASP A 106 4.04 15.52 -1.88
CA ASP A 106 3.37 16.76 -1.48
C ASP A 106 2.78 16.64 -0.05
N LEU A 107 2.72 15.43 0.51
CA LEU A 107 2.17 15.16 1.84
C LEU A 107 3.25 15.15 2.93
N ASN A 108 2.91 15.76 4.07
CA ASN A 108 3.78 15.86 5.24
C ASN A 108 3.90 14.52 6.01
N ASN A 109 4.83 14.45 6.96
CA ASN A 109 5.12 13.21 7.70
C ASN A 109 4.02 12.79 8.69
N SER A 110 3.11 13.70 9.06
CA SER A 110 1.92 13.36 9.84
C SER A 110 0.88 12.59 9.03
N ILE A 111 1.21 12.18 7.80
CA ILE A 111 0.32 11.39 6.98
C ILE A 111 -0.14 10.13 7.73
N SER A 112 0.74 9.46 8.50
CA SER A 112 0.45 8.26 9.29
C SER A 112 -0.63 8.42 10.37
N GLU A 113 -0.99 9.65 10.73
CA GLU A 113 -1.92 9.98 11.82
C GLU A 113 -3.26 10.55 11.33
N ILE A 114 -3.49 10.57 10.01
CA ILE A 114 -4.72 11.16 9.46
C ILE A 114 -5.95 10.28 9.67
N THR A 115 -7.11 10.94 9.80
CA THR A 115 -8.40 10.24 9.93
C THR A 115 -8.82 9.55 8.63
N HIS A 116 -9.72 8.57 8.73
CA HIS A 116 -10.29 7.88 7.56
C HIS A 116 -10.89 8.85 6.53
N GLN A 117 -11.59 9.88 7.03
CA GLN A 117 -12.22 10.90 6.21
C GLN A 117 -11.17 11.79 5.51
N LYS A 118 -10.06 12.12 6.18
CA LYS A 118 -8.99 12.90 5.59
C LYS A 118 -8.24 12.10 4.52
N LEU A 119 -7.99 10.82 4.77
CA LEU A 119 -7.39 9.90 3.80
C LEU A 119 -8.20 9.84 2.51
N LYS A 120 -9.50 9.53 2.60
CA LYS A 120 -10.41 9.46 1.45
C LYS A 120 -10.33 10.73 0.60
N ASN A 121 -10.41 11.89 1.25
CA ASN A 121 -10.38 13.17 0.56
C ASN A 121 -9.04 13.40 -0.15
N LEU A 122 -7.90 13.14 0.52
CA LEU A 122 -6.58 13.27 -0.09
C LEU A 122 -6.41 12.32 -1.27
N PHE A 123 -6.80 11.04 -1.12
CA PHE A 123 -6.69 10.07 -2.21
C PHE A 123 -7.47 10.54 -3.44
N CYS A 124 -8.74 10.93 -3.26
CA CYS A 124 -9.57 11.41 -4.36
C CYS A 124 -9.00 12.68 -5.00
N ASP A 125 -8.53 13.64 -4.18
CA ASP A 125 -7.97 14.90 -4.69
C ASP A 125 -6.73 14.71 -5.57
N TYR A 126 -5.87 13.73 -5.25
CA TYR A 126 -4.64 13.49 -6.00
C TYR A 126 -4.78 12.48 -7.14
N TYR A 127 -5.62 11.45 -6.98
CA TYR A 127 -5.53 10.25 -7.81
C TYR A 127 -6.79 9.92 -8.60
N THR A 128 -7.95 10.50 -8.28
CA THR A 128 -9.19 10.22 -9.04
C THR A 128 -9.48 11.24 -10.13
N ARG A 129 -8.69 12.32 -10.22
CA ARG A 129 -8.85 13.36 -11.25
C ARG A 129 -8.28 12.97 -12.63
N ASN A 130 -7.49 11.90 -12.71
CA ASN A 130 -6.76 11.49 -13.92
C ASN A 130 -7.42 10.29 -14.63
N ASN A 131 -8.74 10.14 -14.50
CA ASN A 131 -9.54 9.10 -15.15
C ASN A 131 -9.13 7.64 -14.87
N PHE A 132 -8.26 7.35 -13.90
CA PHE A 132 -7.93 5.96 -13.54
C PHE A 132 -9.14 5.16 -13.02
N PHE A 133 -10.17 5.83 -12.52
CA PHE A 133 -11.36 5.21 -11.94
C PHE A 133 -12.60 5.71 -12.68
N ASP A 134 -13.31 4.80 -13.34
CA ASP A 134 -14.52 5.09 -14.14
C ASP A 134 -15.77 5.24 -13.27
N MET A 135 -15.61 5.76 -12.05
CA MET A 135 -16.69 5.91 -11.08
C MET A 135 -16.40 7.03 -10.07
N ASP A 136 -17.45 7.49 -9.38
CA ASP A 136 -17.29 8.38 -8.23
C ASP A 136 -16.73 7.60 -7.03
N MET A 137 -15.39 7.52 -6.98
CA MET A 137 -14.66 6.89 -5.89
C MET A 137 -15.02 7.48 -4.52
N LYS A 138 -15.31 8.78 -4.44
CA LYS A 138 -15.60 9.45 -3.17
C LYS A 138 -16.93 8.97 -2.61
N ASP A 139 -17.97 8.89 -3.44
CA ASP A 139 -19.26 8.31 -3.07
C ASP A 139 -19.12 6.82 -2.74
N TYR A 140 -18.42 6.06 -3.59
CA TYR A 140 -18.24 4.61 -3.43
C TYR A 140 -17.56 4.22 -2.11
N ILE A 141 -16.46 4.89 -1.76
CA ILE A 141 -15.76 4.66 -0.48
C ILE A 141 -16.64 5.09 0.70
N THR A 142 -17.45 6.14 0.54
CA THR A 142 -18.36 6.60 1.61
C THR A 142 -19.42 5.54 1.90
N LYS A 143 -20.04 4.97 0.86
CA LYS A 143 -21.00 3.86 1.03
C LYS A 143 -20.38 2.68 1.77
N HIS A 144 -19.16 2.26 1.40
CA HIS A 144 -18.47 1.15 2.08
C HIS A 144 -18.11 1.49 3.54
N LYS A 145 -17.71 2.72 3.82
CA LYS A 145 -17.46 3.19 5.19
C LYS A 145 -18.72 3.11 6.04
N ASP A 146 -19.83 3.63 5.52
CA ASP A 146 -21.10 3.71 6.26
C ASP A 146 -21.65 2.30 6.51
N MET A 147 -21.52 1.40 5.53
CA MET A 147 -21.84 -0.02 5.69
C MET A 147 -20.95 -0.68 6.75
N ARG A 148 -19.64 -0.45 6.71
CA ARG A 148 -18.73 -0.96 7.75
C ARG A 148 -19.13 -0.47 9.13
N GLU A 149 -19.39 0.84 9.29
CA GLU A 149 -19.80 1.42 10.57
C GLU A 149 -21.13 0.84 11.05
N PHE A 150 -22.12 0.72 10.17
CA PHE A 150 -23.41 0.14 10.49
C PHE A 150 -23.26 -1.28 11.03
N PHE A 151 -22.55 -2.17 10.31
CA PHE A 151 -22.36 -3.57 10.69
C PHE A 151 -21.35 -3.78 11.84
N SER A 152 -20.54 -2.78 12.18
CA SER A 152 -19.60 -2.85 13.33
C SER A 152 -20.26 -2.43 14.65
N TYR A 153 -21.24 -1.52 14.61
CA TYR A 153 -21.81 -0.91 15.82
C TYR A 153 -23.30 -1.20 16.03
N ASN A 154 -23.99 -1.81 15.07
CA ASN A 154 -25.41 -2.15 15.18
C ASN A 154 -25.63 -3.65 15.00
N VAL A 155 -26.74 -4.14 15.53
CA VAL A 155 -27.25 -5.49 15.22
C VAL A 155 -28.16 -5.38 13.99
N PRO A 156 -27.75 -5.86 12.81
CA PRO A 156 -28.56 -5.79 11.60
C PRO A 156 -29.66 -6.86 11.68
N PHE A 157 -30.84 -6.50 12.21
CA PHE A 157 -32.00 -7.40 12.22
C PHE A 157 -32.52 -7.72 10.80
N ASN A 158 -32.22 -6.85 9.84
CA ASN A 158 -32.48 -7.05 8.42
C ASN A 158 -31.17 -6.85 7.63
N MET A 159 -31.04 -7.54 6.50
CA MET A 159 -30.01 -7.21 5.51
C MET A 159 -30.38 -5.87 4.88
N ILE A 160 -29.59 -4.84 5.19
CA ILE A 160 -29.70 -3.50 4.62
C ILE A 160 -28.44 -3.28 3.79
N GLY A 161 -28.57 -2.66 2.62
CA GLY A 161 -27.45 -2.32 1.73
C GLY A 161 -27.37 -3.20 0.49
N ASP A 162 -26.59 -2.71 -0.48
CA ASP A 162 -26.35 -3.40 -1.74
C ASP A 162 -25.40 -4.60 -1.55
N ALA A 163 -25.51 -5.59 -2.43
CA ALA A 163 -24.56 -6.68 -2.46
C ALA A 163 -23.14 -6.13 -2.73
N ILE A 164 -22.16 -6.65 -1.99
CA ILE A 164 -20.75 -6.34 -2.25
C ILE A 164 -20.38 -6.90 -3.63
N ASP A 165 -19.92 -6.01 -4.51
CA ASP A 165 -19.37 -6.35 -5.82
C ASP A 165 -17.86 -6.59 -5.68
N PHE A 166 -17.50 -7.85 -5.44
CA PHE A 166 -16.10 -8.24 -5.24
C PHE A 166 -15.25 -8.02 -6.50
N ASP A 167 -15.81 -8.13 -7.70
CA ASP A 167 -15.06 -7.94 -8.94
C ASP A 167 -14.67 -6.46 -9.10
N LEU A 168 -15.61 -5.55 -8.81
CA LEU A 168 -15.33 -4.12 -8.83
C LEU A 168 -14.30 -3.72 -7.76
N ILE A 169 -14.41 -4.28 -6.55
CA ILE A 169 -13.42 -4.03 -5.48
C ILE A 169 -12.05 -4.55 -5.89
N GLU A 170 -11.97 -5.75 -6.48
CA GLU A 170 -10.71 -6.30 -6.98
C GLU A 170 -10.07 -5.36 -7.99
N GLN A 171 -10.85 -4.83 -8.95
CA GLN A 171 -10.35 -3.87 -9.94
C GLN A 171 -9.82 -2.59 -9.29
N ILE A 172 -10.51 -2.05 -8.29
CA ILE A 172 -10.05 -0.85 -7.56
C ILE A 172 -8.74 -1.13 -6.81
N VAL A 173 -8.66 -2.26 -6.11
CA VAL A 173 -7.47 -2.68 -5.37
C VAL A 173 -6.28 -2.86 -6.31
N LEU A 174 -6.46 -3.57 -7.43
CA LEU A 174 -5.43 -3.77 -8.46
C LEU A 174 -4.95 -2.44 -9.05
N LYS A 175 -5.85 -1.51 -9.36
CA LYS A 175 -5.50 -0.15 -9.82
C LYS A 175 -4.67 0.60 -8.78
N CYS A 176 -5.04 0.55 -7.50
CA CYS A 176 -4.26 1.16 -6.43
C CYS A 176 -2.86 0.53 -6.30
N PHE A 177 -2.74 -0.80 -6.40
CA PHE A 177 -1.45 -1.49 -6.33
C PHE A 177 -0.54 -1.11 -7.49
N GLN A 178 -1.07 -1.08 -8.72
CA GLN A 178 -0.33 -0.59 -9.88
C GLN A 178 0.06 0.89 -9.74
N LEU A 179 -0.81 1.71 -9.17
CA LEU A 179 -0.52 3.13 -8.94
C LEU A 179 0.62 3.29 -7.93
N ALA A 180 0.59 2.52 -6.83
CA ALA A 180 1.68 2.49 -5.87
C ALA A 180 3.00 2.00 -6.52
N ASN A 181 2.95 0.96 -7.35
CA ASN A 181 4.12 0.47 -8.09
C ASN A 181 4.69 1.52 -9.05
N LEU A 182 3.82 2.23 -9.78
CA LEU A 182 4.17 3.32 -10.69
C LEU A 182 4.89 4.45 -9.94
N HIS A 183 4.32 4.90 -8.83
CA HIS A 183 4.93 5.93 -7.99
C HIS A 183 6.26 5.50 -7.38
N ASN A 184 6.33 4.28 -6.86
CA ASN A 184 7.56 3.75 -6.29
C ASN A 184 8.68 3.66 -7.34
N SER A 185 8.34 3.24 -8.56
CA SER A 185 9.27 3.20 -9.69
C SER A 185 9.79 4.60 -10.08
N MET A 186 8.91 5.60 -10.09
CA MET A 186 9.31 6.99 -10.33
C MET A 186 10.21 7.53 -9.20
N LEU A 187 9.92 7.17 -7.96
CA LEU A 187 10.73 7.51 -6.79
C LEU A 187 12.11 6.87 -6.85
N ALA A 188 12.19 5.57 -7.12
CA ALA A 188 13.45 4.82 -7.28
C ALA A 188 14.37 5.49 -8.32
N LYS A 189 13.81 5.96 -9.44
CA LYS A 189 14.55 6.71 -10.48
C LYS A 189 15.03 8.09 -10.05
N CYS A 190 14.35 8.71 -9.08
CA CYS A 190 14.70 10.05 -8.60
C CYS A 190 15.56 10.02 -7.33
N SER A 191 15.54 8.94 -6.57
CA SER A 191 16.32 8.75 -5.35
C SER A 191 17.72 8.23 -5.66
N GLY A 192 18.69 8.65 -4.87
CA GLY A 192 20.03 8.05 -4.85
C GLY A 192 20.14 6.93 -3.80
N PHE A 193 21.27 6.24 -3.82
CA PHE A 193 21.67 5.37 -2.71
C PHE A 193 22.26 6.22 -1.58
N LEU A 194 21.84 5.95 -0.34
CA LEU A 194 22.32 6.62 0.86
C LEU A 194 23.16 5.67 1.71
N ASN A 195 24.43 6.03 1.92
CA ASN A 195 25.30 5.35 2.87
C ASN A 195 24.87 5.67 4.32
N VAL A 196 24.97 4.69 5.20
CA VAL A 196 24.71 4.89 6.64
C VAL A 196 25.94 5.52 7.29
N THR A 197 25.72 6.58 8.07
CA THR A 197 26.73 7.31 8.83
C THR A 197 26.23 7.52 10.26
N GLU A 198 27.14 7.77 11.20
CA GLU A 198 26.76 8.06 12.60
C GLU A 198 25.77 9.24 12.69
N GLU A 199 25.88 10.21 11.79
CA GLU A 199 25.02 11.39 11.74
C GLU A 199 23.58 11.08 11.30
N ASN A 200 23.40 10.11 10.39
CA ASN A 200 22.09 9.80 9.82
C ASN A 200 21.34 8.67 10.54
N ILE A 201 22.04 7.83 11.32
CA ILE A 201 21.42 6.76 12.13
C ILE A 201 20.22 7.24 12.97
N PRO A 202 20.29 8.37 13.70
CA PRO A 202 19.14 8.86 14.47
C PRO A 202 17.92 9.12 13.58
N TRP A 203 18.11 9.73 12.42
CA TRP A 203 17.03 10.01 11.47
C TRP A 203 16.42 8.74 10.88
N ILE A 204 17.25 7.74 10.56
CA ILE A 204 16.81 6.43 10.09
C ILE A 204 15.87 5.80 11.12
N LYS A 205 16.32 5.72 12.38
CA LYS A 205 15.52 5.13 13.48
C LYS A 205 14.25 5.92 13.73
N THR A 206 14.32 7.25 13.77
CA THR A 206 13.14 8.10 14.00
C THR A 206 12.08 7.90 12.92
N TYR A 207 12.44 7.99 11.64
CA TYR A 207 11.45 7.85 10.57
C TYR A 207 11.00 6.40 10.37
N PHE A 208 11.84 5.42 10.69
CA PHE A 208 11.39 4.04 10.78
C PHE A 208 10.30 3.90 11.85
N ALA A 209 10.49 4.47 13.05
CA ALA A 209 9.47 4.48 14.10
C ALA A 209 8.15 5.12 13.62
N VAL A 210 8.24 6.27 12.94
CA VAL A 210 7.07 7.05 12.51
C VAL A 210 6.20 6.29 11.50
N PHE A 211 6.81 5.55 10.58
CA PHE A 211 6.07 4.91 9.48
C PHE A 211 5.88 3.40 9.66
N ASN A 212 6.86 2.73 10.27
CA ASN A 212 6.97 1.27 10.30
C ASN A 212 7.01 0.68 11.72
N GLY A 213 7.24 1.49 12.76
CA GLY A 213 7.30 1.00 14.14
C GLY A 213 5.97 1.07 14.87
N ARG A 214 5.75 0.13 15.79
CA ARG A 214 4.74 0.24 16.85
C ARG A 214 5.47 0.41 18.18
N THR A 215 5.48 1.64 18.70
CA THR A 215 6.14 1.93 19.98
C THR A 215 5.32 1.34 21.14
N ARG A 216 5.89 0.41 21.91
CA ARG A 216 5.28 -0.08 23.15
C ARG A 216 5.27 0.99 24.23
N GLU A 217 4.38 0.85 25.22
CA GLU A 217 4.38 1.68 26.45
C GLU A 217 5.73 1.67 27.20
N ASN A 218 6.58 0.66 26.99
CA ASN A 218 7.91 0.53 27.59
C ASN A 218 9.06 1.07 26.72
N GLY A 219 8.77 1.74 25.61
CA GLY A 219 9.77 2.35 24.73
C GLY A 219 10.51 1.38 23.79
N LYS A 220 10.17 0.08 23.76
CA LYS A 220 10.64 -0.82 22.70
C LYS A 220 9.89 -0.52 21.40
N MET A 221 10.64 -0.31 20.31
CA MET A 221 10.12 0.23 19.05
C MET A 221 9.43 -0.78 18.12
N LEU A 222 9.60 -2.09 18.34
CA LEU A 222 9.31 -3.10 17.33
C LEU A 222 8.55 -4.29 17.94
N GLU A 223 7.39 -4.61 17.38
CA GLU A 223 6.54 -5.73 17.80
C GLU A 223 6.72 -6.96 16.91
N ASP A 224 7.10 -6.77 15.65
CA ASP A 224 7.24 -7.80 14.64
C ASP A 224 8.73 -8.01 14.28
N PRO A 225 9.27 -9.24 14.35
CA PRO A 225 10.66 -9.54 13.98
C PRO A 225 11.05 -9.07 12.57
N SER A 226 10.11 -9.04 11.61
CA SER A 226 10.35 -8.56 10.25
C SER A 226 10.66 -7.05 10.22
N GLU A 227 10.13 -6.27 11.17
CA GLU A 227 10.43 -4.84 11.33
C GLU A 227 11.85 -4.62 11.83
N GLU A 228 12.28 -5.45 12.77
CA GLU A 228 13.64 -5.44 13.29
C GLU A 228 14.64 -5.82 12.22
N HIS A 229 14.34 -6.87 11.44
CA HIS A 229 15.19 -7.28 10.33
C HIS A 229 15.31 -6.15 9.30
N GLN A 230 14.18 -5.56 8.86
CA GLN A 230 14.20 -4.49 7.88
C GLN A 230 15.03 -3.27 8.35
N LEU A 231 14.91 -2.88 9.62
CA LEU A 231 15.71 -1.79 10.18
C LEU A 231 17.20 -2.15 10.22
N ILE A 232 17.54 -3.39 10.58
CA ILE A 232 18.93 -3.88 10.58
C ILE A 232 19.50 -3.85 9.15
N GLU A 233 18.75 -4.29 8.15
CA GLU A 233 19.18 -4.25 6.75
C GLU A 233 19.45 -2.82 6.28
N MET A 234 18.54 -1.88 6.58
CA MET A 234 18.73 -0.47 6.25
C MET A 234 20.00 0.10 6.89
N LEU A 235 20.26 -0.23 8.16
CA LEU A 235 21.44 0.24 8.89
C LEU A 235 22.75 -0.42 8.42
N LYS A 236 22.68 -1.66 7.92
CA LYS A 236 23.86 -2.44 7.52
C LYS A 236 24.24 -2.22 6.06
N TYR A 237 23.26 -2.17 5.17
CA TYR A 237 23.47 -2.18 3.72
C TYR A 237 23.22 -0.83 3.04
N GLY A 238 22.74 0.16 3.79
CA GLY A 238 22.36 1.46 3.24
C GLY A 238 20.89 1.52 2.88
N ILE A 239 20.47 2.71 2.40
CA ILE A 239 19.07 2.98 2.07
C ILE A 239 18.97 3.31 0.59
N LYS A 240 18.08 2.60 -0.09
CA LYS A 240 17.68 2.86 -1.47
C LYS A 240 16.21 2.50 -1.63
N ILE A 241 15.49 3.31 -2.40
CA ILE A 241 14.13 2.97 -2.83
C ILE A 241 14.30 2.02 -4.01
N GLU A 242 13.99 0.74 -3.82
CA GLU A 242 14.03 -0.27 -4.86
C GLU A 242 12.65 -0.45 -5.50
N ASN A 243 12.59 -1.05 -6.68
CA ASN A 243 11.31 -1.40 -7.31
C ASN A 243 10.63 -2.52 -6.50
N TYR A 244 9.31 -2.46 -6.36
CA TYR A 244 8.55 -3.44 -5.55
C TYR A 244 8.68 -4.87 -6.08
N GLU A 245 8.89 -5.03 -7.39
CA GLU A 245 9.19 -6.32 -7.99
C GLU A 245 10.37 -7.03 -7.32
N ILE A 246 11.36 -6.31 -6.78
CA ILE A 246 12.51 -6.93 -6.10
C ILE A 246 12.18 -7.18 -4.62
N GLU A 247 11.53 -6.22 -3.97
CA GLU A 247 11.34 -6.23 -2.52
C GLU A 247 10.20 -7.14 -2.04
N LEU A 248 9.18 -7.38 -2.87
CA LEU A 248 8.04 -8.22 -2.48
C LEU A 248 8.43 -9.68 -2.22
N SER A 249 9.47 -10.20 -2.89
CA SER A 249 9.98 -11.54 -2.57
C SER A 249 10.56 -11.58 -1.16
N ASN A 250 11.30 -10.54 -0.74
CA ASN A 250 11.91 -10.49 0.58
C ASN A 250 10.86 -10.38 1.68
N ASP A 251 9.86 -9.50 1.52
CA ASP A 251 8.77 -9.34 2.49
C ASP A 251 7.97 -10.64 2.67
N TRP A 252 7.79 -11.41 1.60
CA TRP A 252 7.01 -12.64 1.65
C TRP A 252 7.74 -13.78 2.35
N ASP A 253 9.06 -13.89 2.13
CA ASP A 253 9.90 -14.85 2.86
C ASP A 253 9.84 -14.59 4.37
N GLU A 254 9.79 -13.33 4.79
CA GLU A 254 9.64 -12.92 6.20
C GLU A 254 8.21 -13.18 6.76
N MET A 255 7.16 -12.99 5.96
CA MET A 255 5.77 -13.31 6.36
C MET A 255 5.53 -14.80 6.57
N GLY A 256 6.29 -15.66 5.88
CA GLY A 256 6.27 -17.10 6.10
C GLY A 256 6.61 -17.47 7.55
N TYR A 257 7.52 -16.74 8.18
CA TYR A 257 8.06 -17.08 9.51
C TYR A 257 7.09 -16.81 10.68
N ALA A 258 6.21 -15.82 10.59
CA ALA A 258 5.41 -15.36 11.74
C ALA A 258 4.25 -16.30 12.12
N TYR A 259 3.68 -17.05 11.18
CA TYR A 259 2.51 -17.90 11.43
C TYR A 259 2.82 -19.25 12.09
N TYR A 260 4.07 -19.73 11.98
CA TYR A 260 4.47 -21.03 12.53
C TYR A 260 4.85 -20.98 14.02
N LEU A 261 4.84 -19.80 14.64
CA LEU A 261 5.28 -19.63 16.03
C LEU A 261 4.29 -20.16 17.07
N ASP A 262 3.03 -20.45 16.72
CA ASP A 262 2.03 -20.90 17.71
C ASP A 262 1.28 -22.19 17.34
N GLY A 263 1.54 -22.82 16.17
CA GLY A 263 1.09 -24.18 15.83
C GLY A 263 -0.40 -24.49 15.95
N LYS A 264 -1.28 -23.46 15.97
CA LYS A 264 -2.69 -23.55 16.37
C LYS A 264 -3.70 -23.11 15.30
N PHE A 265 -3.23 -22.64 14.16
CA PHE A 265 -4.12 -22.28 13.05
C PHE A 265 -4.27 -23.45 12.09
N ASP A 266 -5.45 -23.59 11.48
CA ASP A 266 -5.64 -24.49 10.34
C ASP A 266 -4.74 -24.02 9.19
N GLU A 267 -3.60 -24.70 9.05
CA GLU A 267 -2.52 -24.36 8.12
C GLU A 267 -3.05 -24.24 6.69
N VAL A 268 -4.01 -25.10 6.29
CA VAL A 268 -4.53 -25.16 4.91
C VAL A 268 -5.35 -23.93 4.55
N ALA A 269 -6.21 -23.46 5.45
CA ALA A 269 -7.05 -22.29 5.20
C ALA A 269 -6.24 -20.98 5.17
N VAL A 270 -5.27 -20.85 6.08
CA VAL A 270 -4.35 -19.71 6.14
C VAL A 270 -3.47 -19.67 4.90
N ASP A 271 -2.92 -20.81 4.47
CA ASP A 271 -2.06 -20.89 3.29
C ASP A 271 -2.82 -20.54 2.01
N ARG A 272 -4.11 -20.88 1.93
CA ARG A 272 -4.96 -20.51 0.78
C ARG A 272 -5.17 -19.00 0.68
N VAL A 273 -5.55 -18.34 1.78
CA VAL A 273 -5.72 -16.87 1.81
C VAL A 273 -4.43 -16.17 1.43
N LYS A 274 -3.31 -16.62 2.01
CA LYS A 274 -1.98 -16.10 1.70
C LYS A 274 -1.62 -16.26 0.23
N SER A 275 -1.79 -17.47 -0.32
CA SER A 275 -1.51 -17.77 -1.73
C SER A 275 -2.34 -16.90 -2.67
N ASN A 276 -3.64 -16.75 -2.39
CA ASN A 276 -4.50 -15.88 -3.20
C ASN A 276 -4.12 -14.40 -3.09
N ALA A 277 -3.80 -13.92 -1.89
CA ALA A 277 -3.37 -12.54 -1.68
C ALA A 277 -2.07 -12.26 -2.42
N LEU A 278 -1.12 -13.20 -2.38
CA LEU A 278 0.12 -13.13 -3.14
C LEU A 278 -0.12 -13.10 -4.64
N ASN A 279 -1.02 -13.96 -5.14
CA ASN A 279 -1.42 -13.96 -6.55
C ASN A 279 -2.03 -12.61 -6.96
N LEU A 280 -2.86 -12.00 -6.11
CA LEU A 280 -3.44 -10.69 -6.36
C LEU A 280 -2.37 -9.60 -6.44
N VAL A 281 -1.39 -9.61 -5.51
CA VAL A 281 -0.27 -8.66 -5.51
C VAL A 281 0.59 -8.84 -6.76
N TYR A 282 0.94 -10.07 -7.11
CA TYR A 282 1.76 -10.33 -8.30
C TYR A 282 1.03 -10.01 -9.60
N LYS A 283 -0.29 -10.24 -9.67
CA LYS A 283 -1.15 -9.83 -10.80
C LYS A 283 -1.06 -8.32 -11.05
N ALA A 284 -0.84 -7.51 -10.01
CA ALA A 284 -0.67 -6.06 -10.16
C ALA A 284 0.78 -5.62 -10.42
N ILE A 285 1.79 -6.35 -9.94
CA ILE A 285 3.16 -5.82 -9.83
C ILE A 285 4.20 -6.55 -10.70
N ARG A 286 4.01 -7.82 -11.07
CA ARG A 286 5.06 -8.62 -11.75
C ARG A 286 4.68 -9.19 -13.13
N TYR A 287 3.57 -8.77 -13.70
CA TYR A 287 3.15 -9.18 -15.04
C TYR A 287 2.85 -7.94 -15.86
#